data_AF-A0A0P8A285-F1
#
_entry.id   AF-A0A0P8A285-F1
#
_cell.length_a   1.000
_cell.length_b   1.000
_cell.length_c   1.000
_cell.angle_alpha   90.00
_cell.angle_beta   90.00
_cell.angle_gamma   90.00
#
_symmetry.space_group_name_H-M   'P 1'
#
loop_
_entity.id
_entity.type
_entity.pdbx_description
1 polymer ?
#
loop_
_entity_poly.entity_id
_entity_poly.type
_entity_poly.pdbx_seq_one_letter_code
_entity_poly.pdbx_strand_id
1 'polypeptide(L)'
;MRPIAPSEIRLTANDILSEYKAQQGQSAAKGVERGFRFLKDPLFFASSVFLKFSERIMALAMIMVLCLLVYNLGERQLRQGLSAAHQYVPNQLGEPTQTPTLRWVFQSFMAIHLVTIYGQGQVLNRHENHRKMLRFLGSAAQEYYLLC
;
A
#
# COMPACT_ATOMS: atom_id res chain seq x y z
N MET A 1 27.88 14.74 35.00
CA MET A 1 27.16 14.15 33.85
C MET A 1 28.04 14.36 32.62
N ARG A 2 28.67 13.30 32.08
CA ARG A 2 29.53 13.45 30.88
C ARG A 2 28.65 13.67 29.65
N PRO A 3 28.94 14.65 28.79
CA PRO A 3 28.25 14.77 27.52
C PRO A 3 28.57 13.55 26.66
N ILE A 4 27.52 12.93 26.12
CA ILE A 4 27.60 11.80 25.21
C ILE A 4 28.11 12.37 23.89
N ALA A 5 29.31 11.98 23.45
CA ALA A 5 29.82 12.39 22.14
C ALA A 5 28.88 11.85 21.06
N PRO A 6 28.37 12.68 20.13
CA PRO A 6 27.63 12.17 19.00
C PRO A 6 28.61 11.33 18.17
N SER A 7 28.33 10.04 18.03
CA SER A 7 28.99 9.20 17.04
C SER A 7 28.91 9.91 15.68
N GLU A 8 30.03 10.01 14.99
CA GLU A 8 30.20 10.74 13.73
C GLU A 8 29.23 10.24 12.65
N ILE A 9 28.02 10.81 12.63
CA ILE A 9 27.13 10.74 11.47
C ILE A 9 27.67 11.77 10.47
N ARG A 10 28.58 11.36 9.59
CA ARG A 10 29.05 12.17 8.45
C ARG A 10 27.99 12.23 7.35
N LEU A 11 26.87 12.87 7.61
CA LEU A 11 25.87 13.19 6.59
C LEU A 11 26.14 14.60 6.07
N THR A 12 26.19 14.77 4.74
CA THR A 12 26.29 16.08 4.12
C THR A 12 25.03 16.88 4.43
N ALA A 13 25.08 18.22 4.46
CA ALA A 13 23.89 19.06 4.65
C ALA A 13 22.75 18.71 3.66
N ASN A 14 23.11 18.30 2.44
CA ASN A 14 22.17 17.82 1.43
C ASN A 14 21.52 16.48 1.82
N ASP A 15 22.27 15.56 2.41
CA ASP A 15 21.76 14.27 2.87
C ASP A 15 20.77 14.48 4.02
N ILE A 16 21.10 15.36 4.97
CA ILE A 16 20.22 15.75 6.08
C ILE A 16 18.92 16.38 5.55
N LEU A 17 19.02 17.30 4.60
CA LEU A 17 17.84 17.93 3.98
C LEU A 17 16.99 16.92 3.19
N SER A 18 17.63 15.97 2.52
CA SER A 18 16.93 14.93 1.76
C SER A 18 16.13 14.00 2.68
N GLU A 19 16.72 13.60 3.80
CA GLU A 19 16.09 12.72 4.79
C GLU A 19 14.96 13.45 5.52
N TYR A 20 15.16 14.72 5.89
CA TYR A 20 14.12 15.55 6.48
C TYR A 20 12.92 15.74 5.55
N LYS A 21 13.17 16.00 4.25
CA LYS A 21 12.11 16.10 3.23
C LYS A 21 11.41 14.76 2.99
N ALA A 22 12.12 13.64 3.09
CA ALA A 22 11.53 12.30 3.04
C ALA A 22 10.57 12.07 4.21
N GLN A 23 10.93 12.50 5.42
CA GLN A 23 10.07 12.42 6.61
C GLN A 23 8.80 13.27 6.47
N GLN A 24 8.92 14.48 5.90
CA GLN A 24 7.78 15.36 5.60
C GLN A 24 6.96 14.94 4.37
N GLY A 25 7.35 13.86 3.68
CA GLY A 25 6.61 13.32 2.54
C GLY A 25 6.71 14.12 1.23
N GLN A 26 7.77 14.93 1.09
CA GLN A 26 8.09 15.68 -0.15
C GLN A 26 8.98 14.88 -1.12
N SER A 27 9.44 13.69 -0.72
CA SER A 27 10.25 12.79 -1.55
C SER A 27 9.50 11.50 -1.86
N ALA A 28 10.01 10.67 -2.79
CA ALA A 28 9.34 9.44 -3.25
C ALA A 28 9.01 8.43 -2.12
N ALA A 29 9.61 8.59 -0.93
CA ALA A 29 9.21 7.95 0.31
C ALA A 29 7.99 8.67 0.93
N LYS A 30 6.87 7.96 1.02
CA LYS A 30 5.63 8.44 1.63
C LYS A 30 5.90 8.79 3.11
N GLY A 31 5.88 10.07 3.43
CA GLY A 31 6.13 10.56 4.79
C GLY A 31 5.19 9.95 5.83
N VAL A 32 5.69 9.76 7.04
CA VAL A 32 5.03 9.11 8.18
C VAL A 32 3.65 9.73 8.46
N GLU A 33 3.51 11.05 8.31
CA GLU A 33 2.27 11.80 8.52
C GLU A 33 1.14 11.43 7.56
N ARG A 34 1.46 11.15 6.28
CA ARG A 34 0.46 10.68 5.30
C ARG A 34 -0.04 9.28 5.65
N GLY A 35 0.79 8.46 6.29
CA GLY A 35 0.42 7.17 6.84
C GLY A 35 -0.57 7.28 7.99
N PHE A 36 -0.38 8.23 8.91
CA PHE A 36 -1.33 8.44 10.01
C PHE A 36 -2.70 8.95 9.56
N ARG A 37 -2.78 9.68 8.45
CA ARG A 37 -4.09 10.05 7.84
C ARG A 37 -4.91 8.82 7.42
N PHE A 38 -4.25 7.74 7.02
CA PHE A 38 -4.93 6.48 6.67
C PHE A 38 -5.63 5.86 7.89
N LEU A 39 -5.03 5.92 9.08
CA LEU A 39 -5.65 5.40 10.32
C LEU A 39 -6.93 6.15 10.70
N LYS A 40 -7.12 7.37 10.18
CA LYS A 40 -8.30 8.21 10.41
C LYS A 40 -9.31 8.13 9.26
N ASP A 41 -9.05 7.30 8.25
CA ASP A 41 -9.89 7.25 7.05
C ASP A 41 -11.22 6.54 7.33
N PRO A 42 -12.37 7.15 6.96
CA PRO A 42 -13.69 6.54 7.18
C PRO A 42 -13.87 5.18 6.53
N LEU A 43 -13.07 4.83 5.51
CA LEU A 43 -13.07 3.51 4.87
C LEU A 43 -12.65 2.37 5.81
N PHE A 44 -12.00 2.65 6.94
CA PHE A 44 -11.68 1.63 7.96
C PHE A 44 -12.88 1.27 8.83
N PHE A 45 -14.02 1.95 8.65
CA PHE A 45 -15.23 1.72 9.44
C PHE A 45 -14.96 1.77 10.96
N ALA A 46 -13.88 2.45 11.39
CA ALA A 46 -13.50 2.53 12.79
C ALA A 46 -14.61 3.18 13.64
N SER A 47 -15.44 4.03 13.02
CA SER A 47 -16.64 4.61 13.64
C SER A 47 -17.78 3.60 13.82
N SER A 48 -17.87 2.53 13.02
CA SER A 48 -18.91 1.49 13.17
C SER A 48 -18.47 0.39 14.13
N VAL A 49 -17.17 0.26 14.41
CA VAL A 49 -16.67 -0.64 15.45
C VAL A 49 -16.82 0.08 16.79
N PHE A 50 -17.89 -0.23 17.55
CA PHE A 50 -18.06 0.32 18.89
C PHE A 50 -16.95 -0.15 19.83
N LEU A 51 -15.89 0.64 19.95
CA LEU A 51 -14.74 0.41 20.83
C LEU A 51 -14.94 1.14 22.16
N LYS A 52 -15.66 0.50 23.08
CA LYS A 52 -15.93 1.07 24.42
C LYS A 52 -14.78 0.89 25.41
N PHE A 53 -13.90 -0.08 25.16
CA PHE A 53 -12.83 -0.50 26.06
C PHE A 53 -11.45 -0.17 25.47
N SER A 54 -10.52 0.27 26.31
CA SER A 54 -9.18 0.71 25.90
C SER A 54 -8.40 -0.40 25.19
N GLU A 55 -8.54 -1.65 25.64
CA GLU A 55 -7.85 -2.81 25.05
C GLU A 55 -8.28 -3.03 23.59
N ARG A 56 -9.57 -2.82 23.29
CA ARG A 56 -10.10 -2.99 21.92
C ARG A 56 -9.60 -1.88 21.00
N ILE A 57 -9.46 -0.65 21.51
CA ILE A 57 -8.90 0.48 20.77
C ILE A 57 -7.44 0.18 20.42
N MET A 58 -6.65 -0.30 21.39
CA MET A 58 -5.25 -0.68 21.19
C MET A 58 -5.10 -1.80 20.16
N ALA A 59 -5.92 -2.86 20.28
CA ALA A 59 -5.90 -3.97 19.33
C ALA A 59 -6.25 -3.50 17.90
N LEU A 60 -7.29 -2.67 17.74
CA LEU A 60 -7.64 -2.12 16.44
C LEU A 60 -6.52 -1.23 15.88
N ALA A 61 -5.91 -0.38 16.72
CA ALA A 61 -4.79 0.48 16.31
C ALA A 61 -3.61 -0.37 15.80
N MET A 62 -3.26 -1.45 16.48
CA MET A 62 -2.21 -2.37 16.05
C MET A 62 -2.52 -3.00 14.69
N ILE A 63 -3.76 -3.48 14.49
CA ILE A 63 -4.20 -4.05 13.21
C ILE A 63 -4.13 -2.99 12.10
N MET A 64 -4.60 -1.77 12.34
CA MET A 64 -4.55 -0.71 11.33
C MET A 64 -3.12 -0.31 10.96
N VAL A 65 -2.18 -0.29 11.92
CA VAL A 65 -0.76 -0.05 11.66
C VAL A 65 -0.15 -1.19 10.85
N LEU A 66 -0.49 -2.44 11.17
CA LEU A 66 -0.04 -3.61 10.40
C LEU A 66 -0.57 -3.55 8.96
N CYS A 67 -1.85 -3.23 8.78
CA CYS A 67 -2.43 -3.00 7.46
C CYS A 67 -1.67 -1.90 6.72
N LEU A 68 -1.39 -0.75 7.36
CA LEU A 68 -0.63 0.33 6.75
C LEU A 68 0.77 -0.13 6.30
N LEU A 69 1.45 -0.97 7.08
CA LEU A 69 2.74 -1.55 6.70
C LEU A 69 2.61 -2.39 5.42
N VAL A 70 1.64 -3.31 5.37
CA VAL A 70 1.36 -4.15 4.19
C VAL A 70 1.06 -3.28 2.97
N TYR A 71 0.26 -2.22 3.15
CA TYR A 71 -0.05 -1.28 2.07
C TYR A 71 1.20 -0.59 1.53
N ASN A 72 2.08 -0.10 2.39
CA ASN A 72 3.30 0.56 1.96
C ASN A 72 4.26 -0.39 1.25
N LEU A 73 4.37 -1.63 1.74
CA LEU A 73 5.23 -2.63 1.11
C LEU A 73 4.71 -3.01 -0.28
N GLY A 74 3.40 -3.26 -0.41
CA GLY A 74 2.77 -3.56 -1.69
C GLY A 74 2.85 -2.39 -2.68
N GLU A 75 2.63 -1.14 -2.22
CA GLU A 75 2.84 0.07 -3.04
C GLU A 75 4.27 0.14 -3.56
N ARG A 76 5.26 -0.04 -2.66
CA ARG A 76 6.68 0.02 -3.02
C ARG A 76 7.03 -1.05 -4.05
N GLN A 77 6.66 -2.30 -3.82
CA GLN A 77 6.94 -3.42 -4.72
C GLN A 77 6.32 -3.19 -6.10
N LEU A 78 5.04 -2.80 -6.15
CA LEU A 78 4.34 -2.55 -7.41
C LEU A 78 4.96 -1.39 -8.19
N ARG A 79 5.28 -0.27 -7.53
CA ARG A 79 5.90 0.90 -8.18
C ARG A 79 7.29 0.61 -8.69
N GLN A 80 8.10 -0.13 -7.93
CA GLN A 80 9.43 -0.56 -8.36
C GLN A 80 9.34 -1.47 -9.58
N GLY A 81 8.42 -2.44 -9.58
CA GLY A 81 8.19 -3.32 -10.72
C GLY A 81 7.71 -2.58 -11.98
N LEU A 82 6.74 -1.67 -11.84
CA LEU A 82 6.23 -0.86 -12.94
C LEU A 82 7.31 0.06 -13.53
N SER A 83 8.09 0.72 -12.67
CA SER A 83 9.19 1.59 -13.10
C SER A 83 10.28 0.81 -13.83
N ALA A 84 10.74 -0.33 -13.28
CA ALA A 84 11.76 -1.16 -13.91
C ALA A 84 11.30 -1.70 -15.28
N ALA A 85 10.04 -2.11 -15.39
CA ALA A 85 9.48 -2.63 -16.63
C ALA A 85 8.98 -1.54 -17.61
N HIS A 86 9.07 -0.25 -17.24
CA HIS A 86 8.48 0.87 -18.00
C HIS A 86 7.00 0.66 -18.36
N GLN A 87 6.23 0.11 -17.43
CA GLN A 87 4.81 -0.21 -17.62
C GLN A 87 3.92 0.69 -16.79
N TYR A 88 2.69 0.87 -17.27
CA TYR A 88 1.70 1.76 -16.68
C TYR A 88 0.42 1.02 -16.39
N VAL A 89 -0.25 1.42 -15.32
CA VAL A 89 -1.60 0.97 -14.95
C VAL A 89 -2.50 2.20 -14.80
N PRO A 90 -3.82 2.08 -15.03
CA PRO A 90 -4.71 3.22 -14.86
C PRO A 90 -4.73 3.68 -13.40
N ASN A 91 -4.81 4.99 -13.18
CA ASN A 91 -5.13 5.60 -11.89
C ASN A 91 -6.67 5.64 -11.68
N GLN A 92 -7.13 6.25 -10.59
CA GLN A 92 -8.57 6.42 -10.29
C GLN A 92 -9.36 7.17 -11.37
N LEU A 93 -8.69 8.03 -12.15
CA LEU A 93 -9.26 8.79 -13.26
C LEU A 93 -9.10 8.07 -14.61
N GLY A 94 -8.50 6.88 -14.63
CA GLY A 94 -8.23 6.10 -15.84
C GLY A 94 -6.92 6.45 -16.56
N GLU A 95 -6.14 7.41 -16.06
CA GLU A 95 -4.89 7.84 -16.71
C GLU A 95 -3.73 6.88 -16.39
N PRO A 96 -2.81 6.65 -17.33
CA PRO A 96 -1.67 5.77 -17.12
C PRO A 96 -0.71 6.32 -16.06
N THR A 97 -0.39 5.51 -15.05
CA THR A 97 0.56 5.86 -13.99
C THR A 97 1.49 4.69 -13.63
N GLN A 98 2.72 5.03 -13.22
CA GLN A 98 3.69 4.11 -12.61
C GLN A 98 3.68 4.18 -11.09
N THR A 99 2.93 5.12 -10.52
CA THR A 99 2.86 5.39 -9.08
C THR A 99 1.47 5.12 -8.49
N PRO A 100 0.81 3.98 -8.80
CA PRO A 100 -0.49 3.68 -8.22
C PRO A 100 -0.42 3.58 -6.69
N THR A 101 -1.54 3.85 -6.03
CA THR A 101 -1.70 3.55 -4.60
C THR A 101 -2.29 2.15 -4.45
N LEU A 102 -1.87 1.40 -3.43
CA LEU A 102 -2.38 0.03 -3.23
C LEU A 102 -3.85 0.06 -2.82
N ARG A 103 -4.31 1.17 -2.21
CA ARG A 103 -5.73 1.43 -2.03
C ARG A 103 -6.49 1.39 -3.35
N TRP A 104 -6.05 2.14 -4.35
CA TRP A 104 -6.68 2.12 -5.67
C TRP A 104 -6.61 0.73 -6.31
N VAL A 105 -5.47 0.05 -6.18
CA VAL A 105 -5.34 -1.34 -6.64
C VAL A 105 -6.42 -2.20 -6.00
N PHE A 106 -6.54 -2.26 -4.68
CA PHE A 106 -7.59 -3.05 -4.04
C PHE A 106 -9.00 -2.66 -4.46
N GLN A 107 -9.30 -1.37 -4.61
CA GLN A 107 -10.59 -0.91 -5.12
C GLN A 107 -10.90 -1.46 -6.52
N SER A 108 -9.91 -1.48 -7.43
CA SER A 108 -10.11 -2.05 -8.77
C SER A 108 -10.39 -3.56 -8.74
N PHE A 109 -9.91 -4.26 -7.71
CA PHE A 109 -10.12 -5.70 -7.53
C PHE A 109 -11.44 -6.04 -6.81
N MET A 110 -12.09 -5.09 -6.12
CA MET A 110 -13.36 -5.35 -5.41
C MET A 110 -14.48 -5.84 -6.33
N ALA A 111 -14.41 -5.51 -7.62
CA ALA A 111 -15.41 -5.88 -8.61
C ALA A 111 -15.12 -7.24 -9.29
N ILE A 112 -14.05 -7.95 -8.90
CA ILE A 112 -13.73 -9.28 -9.40
C ILE A 112 -14.52 -10.32 -8.60
N HIS A 113 -15.29 -11.14 -9.30
CA HIS A 113 -16.15 -12.16 -8.68
C HIS A 113 -15.84 -13.55 -9.25
N LEU A 114 -15.76 -14.56 -8.38
CA LEU A 114 -15.71 -15.96 -8.78
C LEU A 114 -17.13 -16.52 -8.77
N VAL A 115 -17.61 -16.98 -9.91
CA VAL A 115 -18.95 -17.58 -10.06
C VAL A 115 -18.79 -19.02 -10.52
N THR A 116 -19.49 -19.94 -9.88
CA THR A 116 -19.51 -21.35 -10.28
C THR A 116 -20.76 -21.63 -11.10
N ILE A 117 -20.59 -21.95 -12.38
CA ILE A 117 -21.69 -22.32 -13.28
C ILE A 117 -21.46 -23.75 -13.72
N TYR A 118 -22.44 -24.63 -13.52
CA TYR A 118 -22.35 -26.07 -13.82
C TYR A 118 -21.10 -26.77 -13.24
N GLY A 119 -20.68 -26.39 -12.03
CA GLY A 119 -19.51 -26.95 -11.36
C GLY A 119 -18.16 -26.43 -11.88
N GLN A 120 -18.15 -25.54 -12.86
CA GLN A 120 -16.94 -24.86 -13.34
C GLN A 120 -16.87 -23.44 -12.77
N GLY A 121 -15.75 -23.12 -12.12
CA GLY A 121 -15.48 -21.78 -11.60
C GLY A 121 -15.03 -20.83 -12.71
N GLN A 122 -15.74 -19.71 -12.88
CA GLN A 122 -15.43 -18.65 -13.82
C GLN A 122 -15.19 -17.33 -13.08
N VAL A 123 -14.07 -16.66 -13.40
CA VAL A 123 -13.74 -15.34 -12.84
C VAL A 123 -14.31 -14.24 -13.73
N LEU A 124 -15.25 -13.46 -13.19
CA LEU A 124 -15.87 -12.31 -13.85
C LEU A 124 -15.08 -11.03 -13.59
N ASN A 125 -15.20 -10.07 -14.51
CA ASN A 125 -14.66 -8.70 -14.38
C ASN A 125 -13.13 -8.62 -14.20
N ARG A 126 -12.40 -9.64 -14.68
CA ARG A 126 -10.94 -9.67 -14.66
C ARG A 126 -10.36 -9.06 -15.93
N HIS A 127 -9.90 -7.82 -15.85
CA HIS A 127 -9.23 -7.11 -16.95
C HIS A 127 -7.72 -7.40 -17.01
N GLU A 128 -7.09 -7.05 -18.14
CA GLU A 128 -5.63 -7.18 -18.31
C GLU A 128 -4.84 -6.38 -17.27
N ASN A 129 -5.34 -5.22 -16.85
CA ASN A 129 -4.69 -4.39 -15.85
C ASN A 129 -4.59 -5.12 -14.50
N HIS A 130 -5.58 -5.94 -14.13
CA HIS A 130 -5.50 -6.77 -12.92
C HIS A 130 -4.37 -7.81 -13.05
N ARG A 131 -4.24 -8.47 -14.20
CA ARG A 131 -3.12 -9.40 -14.45
C ARG A 131 -1.75 -8.71 -14.39
N LYS A 132 -1.63 -7.52 -14.98
CA LYS A 132 -0.40 -6.71 -14.92
C LYS A 132 -0.03 -6.38 -13.48
N MET A 133 -0.98 -5.89 -12.68
CA MET A 133 -0.75 -5.57 -11.27
C MET A 133 -0.34 -6.80 -10.45
N LEU A 134 -1.02 -7.94 -10.63
CA LEU A 134 -0.71 -9.18 -9.89
C LEU A 134 0.68 -9.72 -10.21
N ARG A 135 1.14 -9.62 -11.46
CA ARG A 135 2.49 -10.07 -11.86
C ARG A 135 3.59 -9.36 -11.07
N PHE A 136 3.39 -8.08 -10.73
CA PHE A 136 4.36 -7.32 -9.94
C PHE A 136 4.22 -7.56 -8.42
N LEU A 137 3.07 -8.03 -7.94
CA LEU A 137 2.84 -8.38 -6.53
C LEU A 137 3.37 -9.78 -6.17
N GLY A 138 3.59 -10.65 -7.17
CA GLY A 138 4.24 -11.96 -7.00
C GLY A 138 3.32 -13.15 -7.29
N SER A 139 3.90 -14.35 -7.34
CA SER A 139 3.19 -15.58 -7.75
C SER A 139 2.04 -15.95 -6.80
N ALA A 140 2.24 -15.82 -5.48
CA ALA A 140 1.19 -16.09 -4.51
C ALA A 140 -0.07 -15.22 -4.73
N ALA A 141 0.11 -13.97 -5.15
CA ALA A 141 -1.01 -13.09 -5.48
C ALA A 141 -1.71 -13.54 -6.77
N GLN A 142 -0.97 -14.03 -7.75
CA GLN A 142 -1.53 -14.58 -8.99
C GLN A 142 -2.37 -15.84 -8.72
N GLU A 143 -1.82 -16.77 -7.94
CA GLU A 143 -2.49 -18.02 -7.56
C GLU A 143 -3.81 -17.76 -6.84
N TYR A 144 -3.85 -16.77 -5.93
CA TYR A 144 -5.09 -16.39 -5.24
C TYR A 144 -6.22 -15.98 -6.18
N TYR A 145 -5.90 -15.35 -7.32
CA TYR A 145 -6.86 -14.95 -8.34
C TYR A 145 -6.97 -15.96 -9.50
N LEU A 146 -6.57 -17.21 -9.27
CA LEU A 146 -6.61 -18.30 -10.24
C LEU A 146 -5.90 -17.91 -11.55
N LEU A 147 -4.72 -17.31 -11.41
CA LEU A 147 -3.78 -17.08 -12.50
C LEU A 147 -2.57 -17.99 -12.28
N CYS A 148 -2.23 -18.78 -13.30
CA CYS A 148 -1.02 -19.58 -13.37
C CYS A 148 0.18 -18.72 -13.77
#